data_AF-A0AAD3SXS7-F1
#
_entry.id   AF-A0AAD3SXS7-F1
#
_cell.length_a   1.000
_cell.length_b   1.000
_cell.length_c   1.000
_cell.angle_alpha   90.00
_cell.angle_beta   90.00
_cell.angle_gamma   90.00
#
_symmetry.space_group_name_H-M   'P 1'
#
loop_
_entity.id
_entity.type
_entity.pdbx_description
1 polymer ?
#
loop_
_entity_poly.entity_id
_entity_poly.type
_entity_poly.pdbx_seq_one_letter_code
_entity_poly.pdbx_strand_id
1 'polypeptide(L)'
;MELRPRNGRRVVLSPLPFQGHQNPMLHLANILHFNGFSISVIHTHFNSPNPANHPHFSFDPIPDGLPPKSGDSLEDIVPLLTVLN
;
A
#
# COMPACT_ATOMS: atom_id res chain seq x y z
N MET A 1 -14.26 -2.82 19.77
CA MET A 1 -14.39 -1.44 19.25
C MET A 1 -15.34 -1.52 18.06
N GLU A 2 -16.46 -0.81 18.04
CA GLU A 2 -17.44 -0.88 16.94
C GLU A 2 -17.04 0.02 15.77
N LEU A 3 -17.13 -0.50 14.54
CA LEU A 3 -16.88 0.27 13.32
C LEU A 3 -17.85 1.45 13.24
N ARG A 4 -17.34 2.64 12.93
CA ARG A 4 -18.20 3.78 12.62
C ARG A 4 -18.96 3.56 11.31
N PRO A 5 -20.17 4.11 11.16
CA PRO A 5 -20.90 4.06 9.90
C PRO A 5 -20.05 4.68 8.78
N ARG A 6 -20.18 4.12 7.56
CA ARG A 6 -19.47 4.64 6.39
C ARG A 6 -19.81 6.10 6.17
N ASN A 7 -18.78 6.93 6.03
CA ASN A 7 -18.92 8.38 5.88
C ASN A 7 -18.98 8.85 4.41
N GLY A 8 -19.02 7.92 3.45
CA GLY A 8 -19.05 8.20 2.01
C GLY A 8 -17.74 8.72 1.43
N ARG A 9 -16.66 8.83 2.22
CA ARG A 9 -15.35 9.32 1.78
C ARG A 9 -14.38 8.16 1.59
N ARG A 10 -13.53 8.27 0.58
CA ARG A 10 -12.43 7.34 0.30
C ARG A 10 -11.09 8.02 0.54
N VAL A 11 -10.18 7.30 1.17
CA VAL A 11 -8.77 7.69 1.30
C VAL A 11 -7.94 6.74 0.45
N VAL A 12 -7.02 7.30 -0.32
CA VAL A 12 -6.02 6.56 -1.08
C VAL A 12 -4.68 6.68 -0.36
N LEU A 13 -4.05 5.55 -0.08
CA LEU A 13 -2.75 5.47 0.56
C LEU A 13 -1.74 4.89 -0.43
N SER A 14 -0.57 5.52 -0.54
CA SER A 14 0.52 5.07 -1.41
C SER A 14 1.80 4.91 -0.58
N PRO A 15 1.93 3.83 0.20
CA PRO A 15 3.15 3.59 0.98
C PRO A 15 4.35 3.37 0.05
N LEU A 16 5.54 3.83 0.47
CA LEU A 16 6.78 3.37 -0.13
C LEU A 16 6.90 1.85 0.03
N PRO A 17 7.46 1.13 -0.94
CA PRO A 17 7.44 -0.34 -0.98
C PRO A 17 8.53 -0.97 -0.09
N PHE A 18 8.67 -0.45 1.13
CA PHE A 18 9.55 -0.96 2.17
C PHE A 18 8.72 -1.25 3.41
N GLN A 19 8.98 -2.37 4.08
CA GLN A 19 8.20 -2.83 5.24
C GLN A 19 8.08 -1.75 6.34
N GLY A 20 9.16 -0.97 6.55
CA GLY A 20 9.18 0.13 7.51
C GLY A 20 8.19 1.27 7.20
N HIS A 21 7.74 1.40 5.95
CA HIS A 21 6.72 2.37 5.53
C HIS A 21 5.34 1.72 5.36
N GLN A 22 5.30 0.50 4.82
CA GLN A 22 4.04 -0.23 4.60
C GLN A 22 3.29 -0.52 5.90
N ASN A 23 3.98 -1.06 6.91
CA ASN A 23 3.32 -1.47 8.16
C ASN A 23 2.66 -0.29 8.90
N PRO A 24 3.34 0.87 9.11
CA PRO A 24 2.69 2.04 9.70
C PRO A 24 1.53 2.58 8.85
N MET A 25 1.66 2.60 7.52
CA MET A 25 0.59 3.07 6.63
C MET A 25 -0.64 2.16 6.66
N LEU A 26 -0.46 0.84 6.76
CA LEU A 26 -1.57 -0.12 6.92
C LEU A 26 -2.21 -0.03 8.32
N HIS A 27 -1.43 0.27 9.37
CA HIS A 27 -2.01 0.60 10.68
C HIS A 27 -2.84 1.89 10.63
N LEU A 28 -2.34 2.94 9.99
CA LEU A 28 -3.10 4.17 9.76
C LEU A 28 -4.38 3.89 8.96
N ALA A 29 -4.30 3.06 7.92
CA ALA A 29 -5.44 2.61 7.13
C ALA A 29 -6.53 1.96 8.00
N ASN A 30 -6.15 1.12 8.96
CA ASN A 30 -7.08 0.49 9.89
C ASN A 30 -7.77 1.52 10.79
N ILE A 31 -7.03 2.50 11.29
CA ILE A 31 -7.59 3.59 12.10
C ILE A 31 -8.59 4.41 11.27
N LEU A 32 -8.26 4.75 10.02
CA LEU A 32 -9.15 5.49 9.14
C LEU A 32 -10.40 4.67 8.78
N HIS A 33 -10.24 3.39 8.46
CA HIS A 33 -11.37 2.50 8.19
C HIS A 33 -12.30 2.38 9.40
N PHE A 34 -11.74 2.26 10.61
CA PHE A 34 -12.50 2.27 11.85
C PHE A 34 -13.33 3.56 12.02
N ASN A 35 -12.82 4.68 11.49
CA ASN A 35 -13.50 5.97 11.48
C ASN A 35 -14.49 6.18 10.31
N GLY A 36 -14.83 5.11 9.57
CA GLY A 36 -15.87 5.11 8.54
C GLY A 36 -15.39 5.44 7.13
N PHE A 37 -14.07 5.59 6.92
CA PHE A 37 -13.51 5.81 5.58
C PHE A 37 -13.41 4.50 4.79
N SER A 38 -13.65 4.57 3.48
CA SER A 38 -13.23 3.50 2.57
C SER A 38 -11.75 3.67 2.23
N ILE A 39 -10.99 2.57 2.18
CA ILE A 39 -9.55 2.63 1.92
C ILE A 39 -9.22 1.96 0.58
N SER A 40 -8.40 2.66 -0.22
CA SER A 40 -7.63 2.07 -1.32
C SER A 40 -6.14 2.20 -1.02
N VAL A 41 -5.38 1.14 -1.26
CA VAL A 41 -3.93 1.11 -1.12
C VAL A 41 -3.34 0.91 -2.51
N ILE A 42 -2.68 1.95 -3.02
CA ILE A 42 -1.89 1.87 -4.25
C ILE A 42 -0.49 1.41 -3.87
N HIS A 43 0.05 0.42 -4.56
CA HIS A 43 1.38 -0.10 -4.28
C HIS A 43 2.06 -0.60 -5.56
N THR A 44 3.39 -0.66 -5.55
CA THR A 44 4.16 -1.25 -6.65
C THR A 44 4.04 -2.78 -6.65
N HIS A 45 4.44 -3.43 -7.75
CA HIS A 45 4.62 -4.88 -7.78
C HIS A 45 5.78 -5.33 -6.89
N PHE A 46 6.87 -4.56 -6.85
CA PHE A 46 7.97 -4.77 -5.90
C PHE A 46 7.47 -4.73 -4.45
N ASN A 47 7.81 -5.77 -3.68
CA ASN A 47 7.46 -5.93 -2.27
C ASN A 47 5.97 -5.62 -1.97
N SER A 48 5.06 -6.14 -2.80
CA SER A 48 3.62 -5.87 -2.68
C SER A 48 3.04 -6.39 -1.33
N PRO A 49 2.17 -5.62 -0.65
CA PRO A 49 1.46 -6.11 0.52
C PRO A 49 0.51 -7.25 0.14
N ASN A 50 0.34 -8.24 1.03
CA ASN A 50 -0.62 -9.32 0.82
C ASN A 50 -2.06 -8.83 1.13
N PRO A 51 -2.97 -8.73 0.14
CA PRO A 51 -4.33 -8.26 0.36
C PRO A 51 -5.13 -9.13 1.33
N ALA A 52 -4.79 -10.42 1.46
CA ALA A 52 -5.47 -11.35 2.36
C ALA A 52 -5.36 -10.94 3.84
N ASN A 53 -4.33 -10.17 4.20
CA ASN A 53 -4.15 -9.66 5.57
C ASN A 53 -5.09 -8.49 5.90
N HIS A 54 -5.65 -7.83 4.87
CA HIS A 54 -6.54 -6.67 5.03
C HIS A 54 -7.72 -6.75 4.04
N PRO A 55 -8.61 -7.74 4.19
CA PRO A 55 -9.68 -8.02 3.23
C PRO A 55 -10.71 -6.90 3.09
N HIS A 56 -10.73 -5.95 4.03
CA HIS A 56 -11.60 -4.78 4.04
C HIS A 56 -11.06 -3.58 3.25
N PHE A 57 -9.85 -3.65 2.71
CA PHE A 57 -9.26 -2.62 1.84
C PHE A 57 -9.30 -3.04 0.37
N SER A 58 -9.25 -2.06 -0.53
CA SER A 58 -8.94 -2.29 -1.95
C SER A 58 -7.43 -2.14 -2.15
N PHE A 59 -6.83 -3.03 -2.93
CA PHE A 59 -5.41 -2.99 -3.28
C PHE A 59 -5.26 -2.85 -4.79
N ASP A 60 -4.57 -1.81 -5.21
CA ASP A 60 -4.45 -1.40 -6.61
C ASP A 60 -2.95 -1.39 -6.99
N PRO A 61 -2.43 -2.47 -7.64
CA PRO A 61 -1.03 -2.53 -8.01
C PRO A 61 -0.74 -1.59 -9.19
N ILE A 62 0.42 -0.93 -9.14
CA ILE A 62 0.96 -0.10 -10.22
C ILE A 62 2.32 -0.64 -10.69
N PRO A 63 2.66 -0.44 -11.98
CA PRO A 63 4.00 -0.72 -12.48
C PRO A 63 5.06 0.00 -11.65
N ASP A 64 6.16 -0.69 -11.34
CA ASP A 64 7.30 -0.13 -10.61
C ASP A 64 8.26 0.66 -11.52
N GLY A 65 8.07 0.62 -12.84
CA GLY A 65 8.96 1.31 -13.79
C GLY A 65 10.35 0.68 -13.88
N LEU A 66 10.55 -0.49 -13.26
CA LEU A 66 11.81 -1.22 -13.30
C LEU A 66 11.88 -2.07 -14.58
N PRO A 67 13.10 -2.38 -15.08
CA PRO A 67 13.27 -3.39 -16.11
C PRO A 67 12.68 -4.72 -15.61
N PRO A 68 12.10 -5.56 -16.49
CA PRO A 68 11.63 -6.89 -16.10
C PRO A 68 12.79 -7.67 -15.44
N LYS A 69 12.66 -8.07 -14.17
CA LYS A 69 13.76 -8.67 -13.41
C LYS A 69 13.38 -9.92 -12.63
N SER A 70 14.42 -10.73 -12.40
CA SER A 70 14.44 -12.11 -11.87
C SER A 70 14.43 -12.21 -10.34
N GLY A 71 13.78 -11.27 -9.62
CA GLY A 71 13.63 -11.31 -8.16
C GLY A 71 13.97 -9.99 -7.44
N ASP A 72 13.73 -9.95 -6.13
CA ASP A 72 13.93 -8.78 -5.26
C ASP A 72 15.42 -8.58 -4.91
N SER A 73 16.22 -8.04 -5.83
CA SER A 73 17.64 -7.75 -5.59
C SER A 73 17.86 -6.40 -4.92
N LEU A 74 18.93 -6.26 -4.12
CA LEU A 74 19.37 -4.97 -3.57
C LEU A 74 19.71 -3.96 -4.68
N GLU A 75 20.04 -4.44 -5.88
CA GLU A 75 20.30 -3.62 -7.07
C GLU A 75 19.06 -2.87 -7.57
N ASP A 76 17.86 -3.29 -7.15
CA ASP A 76 16.59 -2.69 -7.56
C ASP A 76 16.14 -1.55 -6.65
N ILE A 77 16.73 -1.42 -5.47
CA ILE A 77 16.34 -0.39 -4.48
C ILE A 77 16.62 1.03 -5.00
N VAL A 78 17.81 1.25 -5.57
CA VAL A 78 18.21 2.59 -6.04
C VAL A 78 17.35 3.03 -7.23
N PRO A 79 17.18 2.21 -8.29
CA PRO A 79 16.26 2.53 -9.38
C PRO A 79 14.82 2.75 -8.89
N LEU A 80 14.33 1.93 -7.96
CA LEU A 80 12.98 2.05 -7.41
C LEU A 80 12.75 3.38 -6.68
N LEU A 81 13.74 3.86 -5.93
CA LEU A 81 13.66 5.18 -5.30
C LEU A 81 13.66 6.32 -6.32
N THR A 82 14.37 6.17 -7.45
CA THR A 82 14.41 7.21 -8.50
C THR A 82 13.12 7.32 -9.31
N VAL A 83 12.29 6.28 -9.33
CA VAL A 83 11.00 6.27 -10.05
C VAL A 83 9.81 6.56 -9.14
N LEU A 84 10.01 6.46 -7.81
CA LEU A 84 9.03 6.86 -6.80
C LEU A 84 9.16 8.37 -6.50
N ASN A 85 8.61 9.17 -7.42
CA ASN A 85 8.65 10.65 -7.54
C ASN A 85 9.87 11.22 -8.26
#